data_AF-A0A7S2V6H6-F1
#
_entry.id   AF-A0A7S2V6H6-F1
#
_cell.length_a   1.000
_cell.length_b   1.000
_cell.length_c   1.000
_cell.angle_alpha   90.00
_cell.angle_beta   90.00
_cell.angle_gamma   90.00
#
_symmetry.space_group_name_H-M   'P 1'
#
loop_
_entity.id
_entity.type
_entity.pdbx_description
1 polymer ?
#
loop_
_entity_poly.entity_id
_entity_poly.type
_entity_poly.pdbx_seq_one_letter_code
_entity_poly.pdbx_strand_id
1 'polypeptide(L)'
;DKSNLVLKALDLFRSKTGISQFFKVYLDKNVPAQAGLGGGSANAATAMFAANELTGSPASMKDLELWSADIGSDITFFFSCGSCYCTGRGEILDPVDPIPTYPVYLVKPSEGLPTPLVFKNLNLEENSKEDPLQVLETFKGDLFKANYINDLEKP
;
A
#
# COMPACT_ATOMS: atom_id res chain seq x y z
N ASP A 1 17.59 12.46 -4.32
CA ASP A 1 16.28 13.05 -3.99
C ASP A 1 15.78 12.42 -2.69
N LYS A 2 15.61 13.20 -1.62
CA LYS A 2 15.24 12.69 -0.28
C LYS A 2 13.76 12.27 -0.18
N SER A 3 12.96 12.54 -1.21
CA SER A 3 11.54 12.19 -1.25
C SER A 3 11.29 10.73 -1.68
N ASN A 4 12.26 10.09 -2.33
CA ASN A 4 12.08 8.76 -2.90
C ASN A 4 11.93 7.68 -1.81
N LEU A 5 10.77 7.02 -1.78
CA LEU A 5 10.43 5.99 -0.78
C LEU A 5 11.42 4.82 -0.77
N VAL A 6 12.02 4.47 -1.91
CA VAL A 6 13.03 3.40 -1.99
C VAL A 6 14.28 3.75 -1.22
N LEU A 7 14.76 4.99 -1.35
CA LEU A 7 15.95 5.43 -0.61
C LEU A 7 15.68 5.46 0.89
N LYS A 8 14.50 5.94 1.30
CA LYS A 8 14.06 5.90 2.70
C LYS A 8 13.99 4.47 3.25
N ALA A 9 13.47 3.53 2.46
CA ALA A 9 13.36 2.13 2.83
C ALA A 9 14.72 1.48 3.05
N LEU A 10 15.66 1.71 2.13
CA LEU A 10 17.03 1.21 2.26
C LEU A 10 17.78 1.84 3.43
N ASP A 11 17.65 3.15 3.63
CA ASP A 11 18.28 3.85 4.75
C ASP A 11 17.72 3.38 6.10
N LEU A 12 16.40 3.20 6.21
CA LEU A 12 15.77 2.65 7.41
C LEU A 12 16.23 1.21 7.68
N PHE A 13 16.23 0.35 6.65
CA PHE A 13 16.71 -1.02 6.77
C PHE A 13 18.15 -1.08 7.29
N ARG A 14 19.05 -0.25 6.72
CA ARG A 14 20.44 -0.12 7.19
C ARG A 14 20.52 0.34 8.64
N SER A 15 19.72 1.34 9.00
CA SER A 15 19.66 1.85 10.38
C SER A 15 19.18 0.79 11.38
N LYS A 16 18.22 -0.06 11.02
CA LYS A 16 17.64 -1.08 11.92
C LYS A 16 18.54 -2.31 12.08
N THR A 17 19.32 -2.65 11.05
CA THR A 17 20.15 -3.87 11.02
C THR A 17 21.64 -3.61 11.25
N GLY A 18 22.09 -2.36 11.17
CA GLY A 18 23.50 -1.98 11.37
C GLY A 18 24.42 -2.32 10.19
N ILE A 19 23.87 -2.78 9.05
CA ILE A 19 24.67 -3.10 7.87
C ILE A 19 25.32 -1.84 7.27
N SER A 20 26.52 -1.98 6.72
CA SER A 20 27.29 -0.87 6.14
C SER A 20 27.18 -0.78 4.62
N GLN A 21 26.68 -1.83 3.97
CA GLN A 21 26.55 -1.94 2.52
C GLN A 21 25.57 -0.89 1.97
N PHE A 22 25.89 -0.39 0.77
CA PHE A 22 25.03 0.50 0.00
C PHE A 22 24.52 -0.22 -1.24
N PHE A 23 23.32 0.14 -1.66
CA PHE A 23 22.65 -0.49 -2.80
C PHE A 23 22.50 0.52 -3.93
N LYS A 24 22.73 0.07 -5.16
CA LYS A 24 22.37 0.81 -6.37
C LYS A 24 21.07 0.25 -6.90
N VAL A 25 20.05 1.10 -7.01
CA VAL A 25 18.71 0.69 -7.45
C VAL A 25 18.42 1.27 -8.82
N TYR A 26 17.91 0.41 -9.71
CA TYR A 26 17.26 0.79 -10.95
C TYR A 26 15.80 0.35 -10.88
N LEU A 27 14.89 1.24 -11.25
CA LEU A 27 13.46 0.96 -11.26
C LEU A 27 12.96 1.02 -12.69
N ASP A 28 12.45 -0.11 -13.18
CA ASP A 28 11.62 -0.14 -14.38
C ASP A 28 10.15 0.08 -13.97
N LYS A 29 9.57 1.20 -14.39
CA LYS A 29 8.30 1.71 -13.87
C LYS A 29 7.17 1.47 -14.87
N ASN A 30 6.50 0.33 -14.73
CA ASN A 30 5.30 0.00 -15.51
C ASN A 30 4.00 0.47 -14.84
N VAL A 31 3.98 0.57 -13.51
CA VAL A 31 2.82 1.10 -12.77
C VAL A 31 2.80 2.63 -12.90
N PRO A 32 1.73 3.23 -13.46
CA PRO A 32 1.67 4.67 -13.67
C PRO A 32 1.78 5.43 -12.34
N ALA A 33 2.56 6.51 -12.35
CA ALA A 33 2.68 7.39 -11.20
C ALA A 33 1.33 8.05 -10.87
N GLN A 34 1.08 8.27 -9.58
CA GLN A 34 -0.15 8.94 -9.09
C GLN A 34 -1.47 8.30 -9.54
N ALA A 35 -1.45 7.00 -9.85
CA ALA A 35 -2.65 6.25 -10.24
C ALA A 35 -3.44 5.65 -9.07
N GLY A 36 -3.02 5.88 -7.82
CA GLY A 36 -3.66 5.26 -6.65
C GLY A 36 -3.39 3.76 -6.52
N LEU A 37 -2.45 3.20 -7.28
CA LEU A 37 -2.17 1.75 -7.33
C LEU A 37 -1.06 1.29 -6.36
N GLY A 38 -0.64 2.14 -5.41
CA GLY A 38 0.41 1.79 -4.45
C GLY A 38 1.81 1.56 -5.06
N GLY A 39 2.04 1.85 -6.35
CA GLY A 39 3.31 1.52 -7.04
C GLY A 39 4.55 2.26 -6.54
N GLY A 40 4.44 3.29 -5.70
CA GLY A 40 5.58 3.85 -4.97
C GLY A 40 5.92 3.04 -3.73
N SER A 41 4.88 2.65 -3.00
CA SER A 41 4.96 1.84 -1.79
C SER A 41 5.44 0.42 -2.08
N ALA A 42 4.95 -0.19 -3.17
CA ALA A 42 5.42 -1.48 -3.68
C ALA A 42 6.93 -1.48 -3.89
N ASN A 43 7.44 -0.47 -4.60
CA ASN A 43 8.87 -0.35 -4.87
C ASN A 43 9.70 -0.26 -3.58
N ALA A 44 9.21 0.46 -2.57
CA ALA A 44 9.89 0.61 -1.29
C ALA A 44 9.92 -0.70 -0.50
N ALA A 45 8.78 -1.41 -0.43
CA ALA A 45 8.70 -2.73 0.19
C ALA A 45 9.63 -3.74 -0.50
N THR A 46 9.59 -3.81 -1.84
CA THR A 46 10.46 -4.68 -2.62
C THR A 46 11.94 -4.35 -2.43
N ALA A 47 12.31 -3.07 -2.37
CA ALA A 47 13.70 -2.67 -2.13
C ALA A 47 14.17 -3.08 -0.73
N MET A 48 13.34 -2.90 0.30
CA MET A 48 13.64 -3.32 1.67
C MET A 48 13.76 -4.85 1.77
N PHE A 49 12.83 -5.59 1.16
CA PHE A 49 12.89 -7.05 1.06
C PHE A 49 14.17 -7.52 0.36
N ALA A 50 14.48 -6.96 -0.82
CA ALA A 50 15.68 -7.33 -1.56
C ALA A 50 16.97 -7.02 -0.79
N ALA A 51 17.02 -5.89 -0.07
CA ALA A 51 18.16 -5.57 0.79
C ALA A 51 18.33 -6.60 1.92
N ASN A 52 17.23 -7.06 2.52
CA ASN A 52 17.25 -8.13 3.51
C ASN A 52 17.84 -9.42 2.92
N GLU A 53 17.30 -9.89 1.80
CA GLU A 53 17.76 -11.12 1.14
C GLU A 53 19.23 -11.04 0.71
N LEU A 54 19.65 -9.92 0.11
CA LEU A 54 21.03 -9.72 -0.34
C LEU A 54 22.05 -9.59 0.79
N THR A 55 21.60 -9.41 2.03
CA THR A 55 22.46 -9.28 3.22
C THR A 55 22.36 -10.46 4.18
N GLY A 56 21.78 -11.58 3.71
CA GLY A 56 21.67 -12.81 4.49
C GLY A 56 20.49 -12.83 5.46
N SER A 57 19.45 -12.06 5.14
CA SER A 57 18.15 -12.02 5.84
C SER A 57 18.27 -11.75 7.35
N PRO A 58 18.94 -10.65 7.77
CA PRO A 58 19.11 -10.32 9.19
C PRO A 58 17.82 -9.93 9.91
N ALA A 59 16.74 -9.65 9.19
CA ALA A 59 15.43 -9.31 9.72
C ALA A 59 14.38 -10.35 9.31
N SER A 60 13.41 -10.62 10.19
CA SER A 60 12.24 -11.43 9.83
C SER A 60 11.29 -10.64 8.92
N MET A 61 10.39 -11.32 8.20
CA MET A 61 9.34 -10.65 7.43
C MET A 61 8.47 -9.74 8.31
N LYS A 62 8.23 -10.13 9.57
CA LYS A 62 7.45 -9.34 10.50
C LYS A 62 8.18 -8.05 10.92
N ASP A 63 9.50 -8.10 11.02
CA ASP A 63 10.31 -6.91 11.27
C ASP A 63 10.22 -5.93 10.09
N LEU A 64 10.33 -6.43 8.85
CA LEU A 64 10.21 -5.59 7.65
C LEU A 64 8.83 -4.93 7.56
N GLU A 65 7.78 -5.70 7.81
CA GLU A 65 6.40 -5.21 7.90
C GLU A 65 6.28 -4.08 8.93
N LEU A 66 6.77 -4.31 10.16
CA LEU A 66 6.72 -3.33 11.25
C LEU A 66 7.49 -2.04 10.92
N TRP A 67 8.71 -2.15 10.39
CA TRP A 67 9.54 -0.98 10.07
C TRP A 67 8.98 -0.19 8.88
N SER A 68 8.34 -0.86 7.93
CA SER A 68 7.80 -0.19 6.74
C SER A 68 6.71 0.86 7.06
N ALA A 69 5.97 0.66 8.15
CA ALA A 69 4.94 1.58 8.61
C ALA A 69 5.50 2.97 9.01
N ASP A 70 6.78 3.06 9.39
CA ASP A 70 7.47 4.32 9.69
C ASP A 70 7.65 5.20 8.44
N ILE A 71 7.59 4.60 7.24
CA ILE A 71 7.82 5.28 5.95
C ILE A 71 6.50 5.63 5.27
N GLY A 72 5.54 4.70 5.28
CA GLY A 72 4.22 4.89 4.67
C GLY A 72 3.31 3.69 4.95
N SER A 73 2.06 3.95 5.31
CA SER A 73 1.09 2.91 5.70
C SER A 73 0.87 1.87 4.60
N ASP A 74 0.77 2.31 3.35
CA ASP A 74 0.58 1.40 2.21
C ASP A 74 1.78 0.46 1.95
N ILE A 75 2.98 0.75 2.50
CA ILE A 75 4.16 -0.10 2.28
C ILE A 75 3.98 -1.42 3.02
N THR A 76 3.38 -1.38 4.20
CA THR A 76 3.10 -2.54 5.04
C THR A 76 2.27 -3.58 4.29
N PHE A 77 1.27 -3.15 3.52
CA PHE A 77 0.43 -4.04 2.71
C PHE A 77 1.23 -4.93 1.75
N PHE A 78 2.36 -4.45 1.20
CA PHE A 78 3.17 -5.23 0.26
C PHE A 78 4.01 -6.33 0.91
N PHE A 79 4.00 -6.44 2.24
CA PHE A 79 4.51 -7.60 2.96
C PHE A 79 3.43 -8.65 3.28
N SER A 80 2.17 -8.35 2.95
CA SER A 80 1.05 -9.28 3.10
C SER A 80 0.97 -10.28 1.95
N CYS A 81 0.14 -11.31 2.13
CA CYS A 81 -0.17 -12.29 1.10
C CYS A 81 -1.65 -12.19 0.70
N GLY A 82 -1.92 -11.95 -0.58
CA GLY A 82 -3.27 -12.01 -1.13
C GLY A 82 -4.14 -10.82 -0.77
N SER A 83 -5.30 -11.08 -0.16
CA SER A 83 -6.30 -10.06 0.19
C SER A 83 -6.22 -9.75 1.69
N CYS A 84 -6.32 -8.48 2.06
CA CYS A 84 -6.30 -8.05 3.45
C CYS A 84 -7.32 -6.93 3.68
N TYR A 85 -8.06 -7.01 4.77
CA TYR A 85 -8.81 -5.89 5.31
C TYR A 85 -7.84 -5.01 6.12
N CYS A 86 -7.70 -3.75 5.71
CA CYS A 86 -6.71 -2.85 6.26
C CYS A 86 -7.38 -1.76 7.10
N THR A 87 -6.91 -1.54 8.32
CA THR A 87 -7.47 -0.54 9.26
C THR A 87 -6.38 0.40 9.80
N GLY A 88 -6.76 1.32 10.69
CA GLY A 88 -5.91 2.43 11.11
C GLY A 88 -5.78 3.46 9.99
N ARG A 89 -4.56 3.68 9.53
CA ARG A 89 -4.22 4.46 8.33
C ARG A 89 -3.89 3.54 7.13
N GLY A 90 -4.14 2.23 7.27
CA GLY A 90 -3.78 1.19 6.31
C GLY A 90 -2.62 0.29 6.75
N GLU A 91 -2.01 0.55 7.91
CA GLU A 91 -0.87 -0.22 8.44
C GLU A 91 -1.27 -1.45 9.26
N ILE A 92 -2.53 -1.54 9.70
CA ILE A 92 -3.03 -2.70 10.45
C ILE A 92 -3.68 -3.66 9.47
N LEU A 93 -3.03 -4.80 9.22
CA LEU A 93 -3.46 -5.78 8.24
C LEU A 93 -4.18 -6.94 8.91
N ASP A 94 -5.40 -7.22 8.45
CA ASP A 94 -6.17 -8.42 8.81
C ASP A 94 -6.38 -9.27 7.55
N PRO A 95 -5.66 -10.39 7.38
CA PRO A 95 -5.80 -11.25 6.22
C PRO A 95 -7.24 -11.77 6.06
N VAL A 96 -7.75 -11.72 4.84
CA VAL A 96 -9.08 -12.24 4.51
C VAL A 96 -8.98 -13.31 3.43
N ASP A 97 -10.01 -14.14 3.33
CA ASP A 97 -10.08 -15.13 2.25
C ASP A 97 -9.94 -14.44 0.88
N PRO A 98 -9.28 -15.09 -0.10
CA PRO A 98 -9.11 -14.54 -1.43
C PRO A 98 -10.44 -14.11 -2.04
N ILE A 99 -10.52 -12.84 -2.44
CA ILE A 99 -11.65 -12.32 -3.20
C ILE A 99 -11.61 -12.93 -4.62
N PRO A 100 -12.76 -13.28 -5.23
CA PRO A 100 -12.76 -13.89 -6.55
C PRO A 100 -12.09 -12.99 -7.59
N THR A 101 -11.33 -13.60 -8.50
CA THR A 101 -10.56 -12.87 -9.53
C THR A 101 -11.44 -12.56 -10.74
N TYR A 102 -11.43 -11.31 -11.19
CA TYR A 102 -12.16 -10.85 -12.36
C TYR A 102 -11.25 -10.08 -13.31
N PRO A 103 -11.53 -10.08 -14.62
CA PRO A 103 -10.90 -9.14 -15.53
C PRO A 103 -11.35 -7.72 -15.17
N VAL A 104 -10.41 -6.85 -14.81
CA VAL A 104 -10.66 -5.44 -14.49
C VAL A 104 -9.95 -4.55 -15.50
N TYR A 105 -10.63 -3.50 -15.95
CA TYR A 105 -10.03 -2.45 -16.76
C TYR A 105 -9.58 -1.30 -15.85
N LEU A 106 -8.30 -0.94 -15.93
CA LEU A 106 -7.75 0.22 -15.23
C LEU A 106 -7.79 1.45 -16.15
N VAL A 107 -8.55 2.46 -15.76
CA VAL A 107 -8.62 3.74 -16.46
C VAL A 107 -7.93 4.80 -15.59
N LYS A 108 -6.79 5.31 -16.04
CA LYS A 108 -6.08 6.42 -15.38
C LYS A 108 -6.21 7.69 -16.21
N PRO A 109 -6.93 8.71 -15.72
CA PRO A 109 -6.90 10.05 -16.32
C PRO A 109 -5.48 10.62 -16.38
N SER A 110 -5.21 11.59 -17.25
CA SER A 110 -3.91 12.28 -17.31
C SER A 110 -3.58 13.02 -16.01
N GLU A 111 -4.60 13.53 -15.32
CA GLU A 111 -4.47 14.29 -14.09
C GLU A 111 -4.39 13.37 -12.86
N GLY A 112 -3.51 13.70 -11.92
CA GLY A 112 -3.42 13.05 -10.61
C GLY A 112 -3.89 13.99 -9.51
N LEU A 113 -4.55 13.45 -8.49
CA LEU A 113 -4.92 14.20 -7.29
C LEU A 113 -3.86 13.96 -6.20
N PRO A 114 -3.23 15.01 -5.64
CA PRO A 114 -2.29 14.83 -4.54
C PRO A 114 -3.01 14.29 -3.31
N THR A 115 -2.58 13.12 -2.80
CA THR A 115 -3.15 12.49 -1.59
C THR A 115 -3.31 13.46 -0.41
N PRO A 116 -2.32 14.31 -0.06
CA PRO A 116 -2.48 15.27 1.04
C PRO A 116 -3.60 16.29 0.79
N LEU A 117 -3.83 16.68 -0.47
CA LEU A 117 -4.88 17.61 -0.82
C LEU A 117 -6.27 16.96 -0.71
N VAL A 118 -6.40 15.69 -1.14
CA VAL A 118 -7.65 14.93 -1.01
C VAL A 118 -8.04 14.81 0.47
N PHE A 119 -7.14 14.33 1.33
CA PHE A 119 -7.41 14.19 2.77
C PHE A 119 -7.72 15.53 3.45
N LYS A 120 -7.07 16.62 3.04
CA LYS A 120 -7.32 17.96 3.60
C LYS A 120 -8.74 18.48 3.31
N ASN A 121 -9.33 18.08 2.18
CA ASN A 121 -10.65 18.54 1.75
C ASN A 121 -11.76 17.51 2.03
N LEU A 122 -11.45 16.37 2.65
CA LEU A 122 -12.44 15.36 2.99
C LEU A 122 -13.29 15.82 4.18
N ASN A 123 -14.63 15.83 4.02
CA ASN A 123 -15.57 16.10 5.10
C ASN A 123 -16.17 14.79 5.63
N LEU A 124 -15.68 14.34 6.80
CA LEU A 124 -16.12 13.08 7.40
C LEU A 124 -17.60 13.06 7.81
N GLU A 125 -18.24 14.22 7.97
CA GLU A 125 -19.68 14.29 8.27
C GLU A 125 -20.56 13.91 7.07
N GLU A 126 -19.99 14.00 5.86
CA GLU A 126 -20.65 13.68 4.58
C GLU A 126 -20.31 12.26 4.07
N ASN A 127 -19.41 11.54 4.75
CA ASN A 127 -19.05 10.17 4.38
C ASN A 127 -20.22 9.20 4.56
N SER A 128 -20.10 8.06 3.87
CA SER A 128 -21.01 6.93 4.02
C SER A 128 -21.13 6.47 5.48
N LYS A 129 -22.35 6.08 5.86
CA LYS A 129 -22.66 5.49 7.17
C LYS A 129 -22.71 3.96 7.14
N GLU A 130 -22.38 3.37 6.00
CA GLU A 130 -22.30 1.93 5.84
C GLU A 130 -21.21 1.34 6.73
N ASP A 131 -21.47 0.16 7.28
CA ASP A 131 -20.50 -0.58 8.07
C ASP A 131 -19.45 -1.21 7.13
N PRO A 132 -18.15 -0.85 7.23
CA PRO A 132 -17.12 -1.40 6.36
C PRO A 132 -17.03 -2.93 6.37
N LEU A 133 -17.39 -3.58 7.48
CA LEU A 133 -17.41 -5.04 7.57
C LEU A 133 -18.58 -5.64 6.79
N GLN A 134 -19.74 -4.98 6.77
CA GLN A 134 -20.87 -5.40 5.94
C GLN A 134 -20.56 -5.22 4.45
N VAL A 135 -19.89 -4.12 4.11
CA VAL A 135 -19.41 -3.87 2.75
C VAL A 135 -18.44 -4.97 2.33
N LEU A 136 -17.44 -5.32 3.15
CA LEU A 136 -16.48 -6.38 2.89
C LEU A 136 -17.15 -7.74 2.58
N GLU A 137 -18.21 -8.10 3.30
CA GLU A 137 -18.96 -9.34 3.03
C GLU A 137 -19.56 -9.36 1.61
N THR A 138 -19.94 -8.21 1.07
CA THR A 138 -20.43 -8.13 -0.32
C THR A 138 -19.33 -8.39 -1.35
N PHE A 139 -18.07 -8.01 -1.05
CA PHE A 139 -16.91 -8.27 -1.91
C PHE A 139 -16.51 -9.74 -1.93
N LYS A 140 -16.77 -10.49 -0.85
CA LYS A 140 -16.54 -11.95 -0.80
C LYS A 140 -17.51 -12.74 -1.67
N GLY A 141 -18.65 -12.14 -2.02
CA GLY A 141 -19.67 -12.72 -2.89
C GLY A 141 -19.42 -12.47 -4.38
N ASP A 142 -20.44 -11.97 -5.06
CA ASP A 142 -20.36 -11.58 -6.46
C ASP A 142 -19.88 -10.13 -6.56
N LEU A 143 -18.63 -9.93 -7.02
CA LEU A 143 -18.02 -8.61 -7.12
C LEU A 143 -18.84 -7.62 -7.97
N PHE A 144 -19.61 -8.10 -8.96
CA PHE A 144 -20.47 -7.23 -9.77
C PHE A 144 -21.73 -6.75 -9.04
N LYS A 145 -22.05 -7.38 -7.91
CA LYS A 145 -23.16 -7.01 -7.02
C LYS A 145 -22.67 -6.49 -5.67
N ALA A 146 -21.36 -6.36 -5.51
CA ALA A 146 -20.77 -5.80 -4.31
C ALA A 146 -21.23 -4.35 -4.12
N ASN A 147 -21.29 -3.91 -2.87
CA ASN A 147 -21.60 -2.54 -2.55
C ASN A 147 -20.33 -1.69 -2.72
N TYR A 148 -20.32 -0.82 -3.73
CA TYR A 148 -19.20 0.09 -3.97
C TYR A 148 -19.49 1.44 -3.36
N ILE A 149 -18.59 1.87 -2.47
CA ILE A 149 -18.71 3.15 -1.77
C ILE A 149 -17.51 4.00 -2.15
N ASN A 150 -17.78 5.20 -2.63
CA ASN A 150 -16.77 6.21 -2.88
C ASN A 150 -17.10 7.47 -2.07
N ASP A 151 -16.46 7.61 -0.91
CA ASP A 151 -16.63 8.79 -0.04
C ASP A 151 -16.09 10.10 -0.65
N LEU A 152 -15.47 10.04 -1.84
CA LEU A 152 -15.04 11.22 -2.60
C LEU A 152 -16.07 11.67 -3.65
N GLU A 153 -17.15 10.91 -3.85
CA GLU A 153 -18.27 11.27 -4.71
C GLU A 153 -19.47 11.73 -3.88
N LYS A 154 -20.26 12.66 -4.42
CA LYS A 154 -21.52 13.08 -3.77
C LYS A 154 -22.55 11.95 -3.90
N PRO A 155 -23.42 11.74 -2.89
CA PRO A 155 -24.52 10.77 -2.98
C PRO A 155 -25.47 11.02 -4.14
#